data_AF-A0AAJ1QUZ7-F1
#
_entry.id   AF-A0AAJ1QUZ7-F1
#
_cell.length_a   1.000
_cell.length_b   1.000
_cell.length_c   1.000
_cell.angle_alpha   90.00
_cell.angle_beta   90.00
_cell.angle_gamma   90.00
#
_symmetry.space_group_name_H-M   'P 1'
#
loop_
_entity.id
_entity.type
_entity.pdbx_description
1 polymer ?
#
loop_
_entity_poly.entity_id
_entity_poly.type
_entity_poly.pdbx_seq_one_letter_code
_entity_poly.pdbx_strand_id
1 'polypeptide(L)' 'MYKKRVLVLFLMMFFTSKISFSQCAMCKAVVENGDSSMAEGINNGITYLMVFPYLLVGLLLFVIYRYKRINEK' A
#
# COMPACT_ATOMS: atom_id res chain seq x y z
N MET A 1 -29.68 -4.54 2.49
CA MET A 1 -28.88 -4.35 3.72
C MET A 1 -27.37 -4.38 3.49
N TYR A 2 -26.83 -5.22 2.61
CA TYR A 2 -25.38 -5.36 2.37
C TYR A 2 -24.70 -4.05 1.89
N LYS A 3 -25.33 -3.30 0.97
CA LYS A 3 -24.80 -2.01 0.48
C LYS A 3 -24.60 -0.95 1.58
N LYS A 4 -25.50 -0.89 2.57
CA LYS A 4 -25.36 0.03 3.73
C LYS A 4 -24.23 -0.39 4.65
N ARG A 5 -24.03 -1.71 4.87
CA ARG A 5 -22.90 -2.23 5.66
C ARG A 5 -21.56 -1.97 4.97
N VAL A 6 -21.48 -2.17 3.65
CA VAL A 6 -20.27 -1.88 2.86
C VAL A 6 -19.93 -0.39 2.91
N LEU A 7 -20.94 0.48 2.77
CA LEU A 7 -20.75 1.94 2.90
C LEU A 7 -20.22 2.33 4.28
N VAL A 8 -20.78 1.76 5.36
CA VAL A 8 -20.33 2.02 6.74
C VAL A 8 -18.90 1.53 6.98
N LEU A 9 -18.55 0.35 6.47
CA LEU A 9 -17.19 -0.18 6.55
C LEU A 9 -16.19 0.69 5.79
N PHE A 10 -16.57 1.18 4.60
CA PHE A 10 -15.75 2.08 3.80
C PHE A 10 -15.52 3.43 4.50
N LEU A 11 -16.58 4.00 5.09
CA LEU A 11 -16.48 5.22 5.90
C LEU A 11 -15.59 5.02 7.13
N MET A 12 -15.76 3.92 7.87
CA MET A 12 -14.90 3.58 9.01
C MET A 12 -13.42 3.51 8.61
N MET A 13 -13.10 2.88 7.48
CA MET A 13 -11.73 2.78 6.99
C MET A 13 -11.11 4.15 6.71
N PHE A 14 -11.87 5.08 6.14
CA PHE A 14 -11.46 6.47 5.92
C PHE A 14 -11.26 7.25 7.24
N PHE A 15 -12.10 7.03 8.25
CA PHE A 15 -11.92 7.68 9.55
C PHE A 15 -10.77 7.08 10.38
N THR A 16 -10.33 5.85 10.07
CA THR A 16 -9.13 5.25 10.68
C THR A 16 -7.83 5.60 9.96
N SER A 17 -7.87 6.31 8.83
CA SER A 17 -6.65 6.75 8.18
C SER A 17 -5.99 7.83 9.04
N LYS A 18 -5.04 7.43 9.87
CA LYS A 18 -4.18 8.40 10.56
C LYS A 18 -3.45 9.21 9.49
N ILE A 19 -3.36 10.52 9.71
CA ILE A 19 -2.42 11.39 8.97
C ILE A 19 -1.04 10.80 9.23
N SER A 20 -0.59 9.97 8.30
CA SER A 20 0.79 9.53 8.28
C SER A 20 1.55 10.77 7.88
N PHE A 21 2.02 11.54 8.88
CA PHE A 21 3.28 12.25 8.69
C PHE A 21 4.18 11.21 8.06
N SER A 22 4.58 11.43 6.81
CA SER A 22 5.39 10.46 6.09
C SER A 22 6.40 9.89 7.08
N GLN A 23 6.49 8.55 7.21
CA GLN A 23 7.37 7.92 8.21
C GLN A 23 8.81 8.45 8.15
N CYS A 24 9.15 9.18 7.08
CA CYS A 24 10.23 10.14 6.96
C CYS A 24 10.60 10.91 8.23
N ALA A 25 9.73 11.39 9.13
CA ALA A 25 10.24 12.10 10.32
C ALA A 25 10.97 11.15 11.32
N MET A 26 10.53 9.89 11.42
CA MET A 26 11.21 8.85 12.21
C MET A 26 12.36 8.20 11.44
N CYS A 27 12.16 7.86 10.17
CA CYS A 27 13.22 7.27 9.34
C CYS A 27 14.36 8.27 9.11
N LYS A 28 14.08 9.57 8.97
CA LYS A 28 15.10 10.62 8.79
C LYS A 28 15.90 10.83 10.07
N ALA A 29 15.28 10.83 11.24
CA ALA A 29 16.02 10.91 12.51
C ALA A 29 16.95 9.69 12.70
N VAL A 30 16.51 8.50 12.32
CA VAL A 30 17.34 7.28 12.37
C VAL A 30 18.46 7.29 11.32
N VAL A 31 18.20 7.80 10.11
CA VAL A 31 19.21 7.95 9.04
C VAL A 31 20.24 9.02 9.39
N GLU A 32 19.82 10.18 9.89
CA GLU A 32 20.72 11.31 10.21
C GLU A 32 21.61 11.03 11.43
N ASN A 33 21.16 10.16 12.34
CA ASN A 33 21.96 9.71 13.49
C ASN A 33 22.64 8.35 13.26
N GLY A 34 22.43 7.72 12.10
CA GLY A 34 22.97 6.40 11.75
C GLY A 34 24.12 6.47 10.74
N ASP A 35 24.83 5.35 10.57
CA ASP A 35 25.92 5.27 9.60
C ASP A 35 25.41 5.17 8.15
N SER A 36 26.31 5.41 7.18
CA SER A 36 26.00 5.36 5.74
C SER A 36 25.37 4.03 5.30
N SER A 37 25.77 2.91 5.89
CA SER A 37 25.19 1.58 5.64
C SER A 37 23.71 1.50 6.05
N MET A 38 23.32 2.22 7.11
CA MET A 38 21.95 2.25 7.59
C MET A 38 21.05 3.06 6.65
N ALA A 39 21.56 4.18 6.12
CA ALA A 39 20.89 4.97 5.10
C ALA A 39 20.63 4.16 3.81
N GLU A 40 21.61 3.39 3.37
CA GLU A 40 21.50 2.52 2.19
C GLU A 40 20.50 1.38 2.42
N GLY A 41 20.51 0.76 3.60
CA GLY A 41 19.54 -0.26 3.98
C GLY A 41 18.08 0.24 3.94
N ILE A 42 17.85 1.48 4.36
CA ILE A 42 16.51 2.11 4.30
C ILE A 42 16.07 2.37 2.86
N ASN A 43 16.96 2.87 2.00
CA ASN A 43 16.64 3.10 0.58
C ASN A 43 16.25 1.78 -0.12
N ASN A 44 17.03 0.72 0.12
CA ASN A 44 16.74 -0.62 -0.40
C ASN A 44 15.40 -1.15 0.12
N GLY A 45 15.07 -0.91 1.40
CA GLY A 45 13.78 -1.28 1.97
C GLY A 45 12.60 -0.56 1.31
N ILE A 46 12.72 0.73 1.01
CA ILE A 46 11.67 1.50 0.32
C ILE A 46 11.44 0.92 -1.09
N THR A 47 12.50 0.67 -1.85
CA THR A 47 12.40 0.08 -3.18
C THR A 47 11.77 -1.31 -3.13
N TYR A 48 12.15 -2.14 -2.15
CA TYR A 48 11.56 -3.47 -1.96
C TYR A 48 10.05 -3.39 -1.68
N LEU A 49 9.63 -2.48 -0.81
CA LEU A 49 8.21 -2.32 -0.45
C LEU A 49 7.37 -1.74 -1.60
N MET A 50 7.96 -0.91 -2.47
CA MET A 50 7.28 -0.37 -3.66
C MET A 50 6.87 -1.45 -4.67
N VAL A 51 7.53 -2.62 -4.70
CA VAL A 51 7.18 -3.72 -5.61
C VAL A 51 5.76 -4.24 -5.36
N PHE A 52 5.34 -4.31 -4.09
CA PHE A 52 4.05 -4.88 -3.71
C PHE A 52 2.84 -4.17 -4.34
N PRO A 53 2.71 -2.82 -4.30
CA PRO A 53 1.67 -2.10 -5.01
C PRO A 53 1.53 -2.49 -6.49
N TYR A 54 2.64 -2.62 -7.23
CA TYR A 54 2.61 -2.98 -8.64
C TYR A 54 2.13 -4.42 -8.86
N LEU A 55 2.57 -5.37 -8.02
CA LEU A 55 2.12 -6.75 -8.07
C LEU A 55 0.63 -6.88 -7.78
N LEU A 56 0.14 -6.16 -6.76
CA LEU A 56 -1.27 -6.17 -6.38
C LEU A 56 -2.16 -5.61 -7.50
N VAL A 57 -1.76 -4.50 -8.13
CA VAL A 57 -2.49 -3.93 -9.27
C VAL A 57 -2.47 -4.88 -10.46
N GLY A 58 -1.33 -5.48 -10.80
CA GLY A 58 -1.21 -6.45 -11.88
C GLY A 58 -2.11 -7.67 -11.66
N LEU A 59 -2.11 -8.23 -10.44
CA LEU A 59 -2.98 -9.35 -10.06
C LEU A 59 -4.47 -8.96 -10.15
N LEU A 60 -4.84 -7.79 -9.64
CA LEU A 60 -6.21 -7.29 -9.71
C LEU A 60 -6.71 -7.16 -11.16
N LEU A 61 -5.90 -6.56 -12.03
CA LEU A 61 -6.21 -6.44 -13.45
C LEU A 61 -6.32 -7.81 -14.13
N PHE A 62 -5.43 -8.75 -13.81
CA PHE A 62 -5.49 -10.12 -14.33
C PHE A 62 -6.78 -10.83 -13.90
N VAL A 63 -7.16 -10.74 -12.62
CA VAL A 63 -8.40 -11.33 -12.10
C VAL A 63 -9.62 -10.72 -12.79
N ILE A 64 -9.68 -9.39 -12.97
CA ILE A 64 -10.78 -8.72 -13.67
C ILE A 64 -10.86 -9.18 -15.12
N TYR A 65 -9.73 -9.25 -15.82
CA TYR A 65 -9.67 -9.73 -17.20
C TYR A 65 -10.19 -11.17 -17.32
N ARG A 66 -9.70 -12.07 -16.45
CA ARG A 66 -10.15 -13.48 -16.42
C ARG A 66 -11.64 -13.59 -16.12
N TYR A 67 -12.14 -12.81 -15.16
CA TYR A 67 -13.57 -12.77 -14.82
C TYR A 67 -14.40 -12.31 -16.01
N LYS A 68 -14.03 -11.23 -16.71
CA LYS A 68 -14.74 -10.77 -17.91
C LYS A 68 -14.73 -11.82 -19.01
N ARG A 69 -13.57 -12.42 -19.30
CA ARG A 69 -13.42 -13.45 -20.34
C ARG A 69 -14.23 -14.72 -20.09
N ILE A 70 -14.46 -15.08 -18.83
CA ILE A 70 -15.29 -16.23 -18.47
C ILE A 70 -16.78 -15.90 -18.61
N ASN A 71 -17.20 -14.68 -18.24
CA ASN A 71 -18.62 -14.28 -18.26
C ASN A 71 -19.11 -13.70 -19.61
N GLU A 72 -18.20 -13.38 -20.55
CA GLU A 72 -18.54 -13.04 -21.94
C GLU A 72 -18.68 -14.27 -22.85
N LYS A 73 -18.47 -15.48 -22.32
CA LYS A 73 -18.91 -16.74 -22.95
C LYS A 73 -20.28 -17.11 -22.44
#